data_AF-A0A4Q3RIT7-F1
#
_entry.id   AF-A0A4Q3RIT7-F1
#
_cell.length_a   1.000
_cell.length_b   1.000
_cell.length_c   1.000
_cell.angle_alpha   90.00
_cell.angle_beta   90.00
_cell.angle_gamma   90.00
#
_symmetry.space_group_name_H-M   'P 1'
#
loop_
_entity.id
_entity.type
_entity.pdbx_description
1 polymer ?
#
loop_
_entity_poly.entity_id
_entity_poly.type
_entity_poly.pdbx_seq_one_letter_code
_entity_poly.pdbx_strand_id
1 'polypeptide(L)' 'MEKSTSFEDLIVWQKAHAFVLHVYKVTEDFPKYEIYGLTSQFRRAAVSIAANIAEGYRKKSVKDKL' A
#
# COMPACT_ATOMS: atom_id res chain seq x y z
N MET A 1 20.30 4.70 -16.02
CA MET A 1 19.44 4.25 -14.90
C MET A 1 19.05 2.82 -15.18
N GLU A 2 19.31 1.91 -14.24
CA GLU A 2 18.81 0.55 -14.35
C GLU A 2 17.29 0.57 -14.44
N LYS A 3 16.76 -0.23 -15.36
CA LYS A 3 15.34 -0.41 -15.54
C LYS A 3 14.85 -1.31 -14.41
N SER A 4 13.90 -0.83 -13.62
CA SER A 4 13.24 -1.63 -12.59
C SER A 4 12.64 -2.89 -13.23
N THR A 5 12.80 -4.03 -12.56
CA THR A 5 12.38 -5.35 -13.04
C THR A 5 11.13 -5.82 -12.29
N SER A 6 10.98 -5.38 -11.03
CA SER A 6 9.80 -5.57 -10.20
C SER A 6 9.19 -4.23 -9.80
N PHE A 7 7.92 -4.24 -9.37
CA PHE A 7 7.28 -3.10 -8.72
C PHE A 7 7.92 -2.80 -7.35
N GLU A 8 8.58 -3.80 -6.75
CA GLU A 8 9.25 -3.68 -5.45
C GLU A 8 10.48 -2.76 -5.52
N ASP A 9 11.06 -2.61 -6.70
CA ASP A 9 12.17 -1.69 -6.98
C ASP A 9 11.72 -0.21 -6.92
N LEU A 10 10.42 0.06 -6.99
CA LEU A 10 9.89 1.41 -6.95
C LEU A 10 9.99 1.99 -5.54
N ILE A 11 10.71 3.10 -5.38
CA ILE A 11 10.81 3.85 -4.11
C ILE A 11 9.42 4.19 -3.56
N VAL A 12 8.47 4.55 -4.43
CA VAL A 12 7.10 4.87 -4.02
C VAL A 12 6.37 3.64 -3.47
N TRP A 13 6.59 2.45 -4.03
CA TRP A 13 6.05 1.21 -3.50
C TRP A 13 6.68 0.86 -2.15
N GLN A 14 8.00 1.00 -2.00
CA GLN A 14 8.71 0.75 -0.75
C GLN A 14 8.19 1.65 0.39
N LYS A 15 7.95 2.94 0.09
CA LYS A 15 7.35 3.87 1.05
C LYS A 15 5.91 3.50 1.39
N ALA A 16 5.10 3.10 0.41
CA ALA A 16 3.73 2.64 0.64
C ALA A 16 3.70 1.36 1.50
N HIS A 17 4.60 0.41 1.25
CA HIS A 17 4.73 -0.81 2.05
C HIS A 17 5.17 -0.50 3.49
N ALA A 18 6.16 0.38 3.67
CA ALA A 18 6.55 0.84 5.00
C ALA A 18 5.39 1.54 5.74
N PHE A 19 4.57 2.31 5.02
CA PHE A 19 3.37 2.92 5.58
C PHE A 19 2.33 1.87 6.02
N VAL A 20 2.13 0.80 5.25
CA VAL A 20 1.28 -0.34 5.66
C VAL A 20 1.75 -0.91 7.00
N LEU A 21 3.04 -1.22 7.13
CA LEU A 21 3.59 -1.76 8.38
C LEU A 21 3.39 -0.79 9.55
N HIS A 22 3.56 0.51 9.32
CA HIS A 22 3.33 1.53 10.34
C HIS A 22 1.85 1.59 10.77
N VAL A 23 0.90 1.53 9.82
CA VAL A 23 -0.54 1.50 10.12
C VAL A 23 -0.90 0.25 10.91
N TYR A 24 -0.34 -0.92 10.56
CA TYR A 24 -0.55 -2.14 11.35
C TYR A 24 -0.10 -1.95 12.79
N LYS A 25 1.11 -1.42 13.00
CA LYS A 25 1.67 -1.12 14.33
C LYS A 25 0.81 -0.15 15.13
N VAL A 26 0.40 0.98 14.55
CA VAL A 26 -0.40 2.00 15.26
C VAL A 26 -1.80 1.47 15.61
N THR A 27 -2.39 0.67 14.72
CA THR A 27 -3.74 0.12 14.95
C THR A 27 -3.77 -1.06 15.93
N GLU A 28 -2.62 -1.56 16.41
CA GLU A 28 -2.56 -2.53 17.51
C GLU A 28 -3.00 -1.93 18.84
N ASP A 29 -2.79 -0.62 19.03
CA ASP A 29 -3.15 0.11 20.25
C ASP A 29 -4.62 0.56 20.27
N PHE A 30 -5.39 0.26 19.22
CA PHE A 30 -6.81 0.62 19.17
C PHE A 30 -7.64 -0.25 20.12
N PRO A 31 -8.76 0.27 20.67
CA PRO A 31 -9.66 -0.54 21.47
C PRO A 31 -10.17 -1.78 20.72
N LYS A 32 -10.30 -2.92 21.42
CA LYS A 32 -10.71 -4.20 20.80
C LYS A 32 -12.06 -4.12 20.07
N TYR A 33 -12.96 -3.24 20.48
CA TYR A 33 -14.26 -3.06 19.81
C TYR A 33 -14.13 -2.39 18.42
N GLU A 34 -12.98 -1.77 18.09
CA GLU A 34 -12.70 -1.15 16.79
C GLU A 34 -12.10 -2.11 15.75
N ILE A 35 -11.86 -3.37 16.10
CA ILE A 35 -11.20 -4.36 15.21
C ILE A 35 -11.89 -4.42 13.84
N TYR A 36 -13.23 -4.48 13.83
CA TYR A 36 -14.02 -4.51 12.60
C TYR A 36 -14.43 -3.11 12.10
N GLY A 37 -14.25 -2.08 12.93
CA GLY A 37 -14.50 -0.67 12.62
C GLY A 37 -13.24 0.00 12.06
N LEU A 38 -12.67 0.92 12.83
CA LEU A 38 -11.54 1.73 12.40
C LEU A 38 -10.30 0.89 12.05
N THR A 39 -9.96 -0.13 12.83
CA THR A 39 -8.75 -0.94 12.56
C THR A 39 -8.80 -1.60 11.18
N SER A 40 -9.93 -2.23 10.83
CA SER A 40 -10.13 -2.85 9.52
C SER A 40 -10.12 -1.82 8.38
N GLN A 41 -10.74 -0.65 8.58
CA GLN A 41 -10.76 0.41 7.56
C GLN A 41 -9.37 0.97 7.27
N PHE A 42 -8.61 1.32 8.31
CA PHE A 42 -7.25 1.85 8.16
C PHE A 42 -6.30 0.86 7.51
N ARG A 43 -6.30 -0.41 7.96
CA ARG A 43 -5.42 -1.45 7.39
C ARG A 43 -5.73 -1.71 5.92
N ARG A 44 -7.02 -1.82 5.54
CA ARG A 44 -7.41 -2.02 4.14
C ARG A 44 -7.07 -0.82 3.27
N ALA A 45 -7.31 0.40 3.75
CA ALA A 45 -6.95 1.61 3.02
C ALA A 45 -5.44 1.71 2.77
N ALA A 46 -4.61 1.43 3.78
CA ALA A 46 -3.15 1.43 3.64
C ALA A 46 -2.67 0.38 2.64
N VAL A 47 -3.16 -0.87 2.75
CA VAL A 47 -2.81 -1.96 1.82
C VAL A 47 -3.20 -1.63 0.39
N SER A 48 -4.35 -0.97 0.19
CA SER A 48 -4.83 -0.55 -1.14
C SER A 48 -3.83 0.35 -1.86
N ILE A 49 -3.12 1.24 -1.15
CA ILE A 49 -2.12 2.13 -1.76
C ILE A 49 -0.99 1.31 -2.40
N ALA A 50 -0.38 0.39 -1.65
CA ALA A 50 0.71 -0.44 -2.16
C ALA A 50 0.24 -1.39 -3.29
N ALA A 51 -0.98 -1.93 -3.16
CA ALA A 51 -1.59 -2.80 -4.17
C ALA A 51 -1.84 -2.06 -5.49
N ASN A 52 -2.39 -0.84 -5.45
CA ASN A 52 -2.63 -0.04 -6.65
C ASN A 52 -1.33 0.35 -7.36
N ILE A 53 -0.25 0.63 -6.61
CA ILE A 53 1.08 0.88 -7.21
C ILE A 53 1.59 -0.37 -7.93
N ALA A 54 1.49 -1.54 -7.29
CA ALA A 54 1.92 -2.80 -7.89
C ALA A 54 1.09 -3.17 -9.14
N GLU A 55 -0.22 -2.95 -9.10
CA GLU A 55 -1.11 -3.15 -10.24
C GLU A 55 -0.77 -2.19 -11.39
N GLY A 56 -0.59 -0.90 -11.09
CA GLY A 56 -0.24 0.14 -12.06
C GLY A 56 1.12 -0.08 -12.72
N TYR A 57 2.07 -0.68 -12.01
CA TYR A 57 3.37 -1.05 -12.58
C TYR A 57 3.27 -2.06 -13.73
N ARG A 58 2.32 -3.02 -13.64
CA ARG A 58 2.09 -4.02 -14.70
C ARG A 58 1.36 -3.45 -15.92
N LYS A 59 0.73 -2.27 -15.82
CA LYS A 59 -0.02 -1.65 -16.92
C LYS A 59 0.93 -0.93 -17.89
N LYS A 60 0.93 -1.36 -19.16
CA LYS A 60 1.82 -0.85 -20.23
C LYS A 60 1.27 0.37 -20.97
N SER A 61 -0.02 0.69 -20.86
CA SER A 61 -0.67 1.77 -21.60
C SER A 61 -0.63 3.09 -20.80
N VAL A 62 -0.37 4.21 -21.49
CA VAL A 62 -0.38 5.58 -20.91
C VAL A 62 -1.79 6.03 -20.55
N LYS A 63 -2.83 5.46 -21.20
CA LYS A 63 -4.23 5.79 -20.95
C LYS A 63 -4.75 5.33 -19.59
N ASP A 64 -4.09 4.37 -18.95
CA ASP A 64 -4.48 3.80 -17.65
C ASP A 64 -3.63 4.31 -16.48
N LYS A 65 -2.74 5.29 -16.72
CA LYS A 65 -1.79 5.85 -15.75
C LYS A 65 -2.14 7.28 -15.28
N LEU A 66 -3.20 7.87 -15.85
CA LEU A 66 -3.77 9.18 -15.48
C LEU A 66 -5.02 8.98 -14.65
#